data_AF-A0A3M7PAL9-F1
#
_entry.id   AF-A0A3M7PAL9-F1
#
_cell.length_a   1.000
_cell.length_b   1.000
_cell.length_c   1.000
_cell.angle_alpha   90.00
_cell.angle_beta   90.00
_cell.angle_gamma   90.00
#
_symmetry.space_group_name_H-M   'P 1'
#
loop_
_entity.id
_entity.type
_entity.pdbx_description
1 polymer ?
#
loop_
_entity_poly.entity_id
_entity_poly.type
_entity_poly.pdbx_seq_one_letter_code
_entity_poly.pdbx_strand_id
1 'polypeptide(L)'
;MLTDGTWEYKPPTTKDIPIDFRINFVNNNPNPVGVLGSKAIGEPPLCLTPSVAFAVKRAIEAARKELTGDEQYFALNSPATVDSIQQLCSIDFKQFKLF
;
A
#
# COMPACT_ATOMS: atom_id res chain seq x y z
N MET A 1 -9.26 24.65 0.61
CA MET A 1 -8.32 23.52 0.56
C MET A 1 -7.55 23.54 1.87
N LEU A 2 -7.54 22.45 2.66
CA LEU A 2 -6.95 22.45 4.01
C LEU A 2 -5.46 22.07 4.01
N THR A 3 -5.00 21.36 2.97
CA THR A 3 -3.62 20.92 2.81
C THR A 3 -3.00 21.65 1.60
N ASP A 4 -2.44 22.82 1.81
CA ASP A 4 -1.92 23.71 0.76
C ASP A 4 -0.38 23.81 0.74
N GLY A 5 0.31 23.19 1.69
CA GLY A 5 1.77 23.11 1.74
C GLY A 5 2.33 21.70 1.83
N THR A 6 3.65 21.59 1.73
CA THR A 6 4.41 20.35 2.00
C THR A 6 4.41 19.97 3.48
N TRP A 7 3.96 20.89 4.35
CA TRP A 7 3.79 20.62 5.77
C TRP A 7 2.59 19.71 6.03
N GLU A 8 1.54 19.81 5.21
CA GLU A 8 0.29 19.05 5.33
C GLU A 8 0.17 17.93 4.28
N TYR A 9 0.59 18.18 3.04
CA TYR A 9 0.58 17.17 1.97
C TYR A 9 1.91 16.43 1.90
N LYS A 10 1.87 15.11 2.08
CA LYS A 10 3.06 14.25 2.16
C LYS A 10 3.21 13.40 0.90
N PRO A 11 4.01 13.82 -0.10
CA PRO A 11 4.39 12.95 -1.19
C PRO A 11 5.31 11.82 -0.68
N PRO A 12 5.35 10.66 -1.35
CA PRO A 12 6.32 9.62 -1.05
C PRO A 12 7.76 10.12 -1.16
N THR A 13 8.59 9.68 -0.22
CA THR A 13 10.00 10.03 -0.06
C THR A 13 10.88 8.77 -0.09
N THR A 14 12.19 8.92 0.03
CA THR A 14 13.16 7.81 -0.05
C THR A 14 12.92 6.68 0.96
N LYS A 15 12.24 6.93 2.08
CA LYS A 15 11.94 5.90 3.08
C LYS A 15 10.61 5.16 2.85
N ASP A 16 9.81 5.62 1.90
CA ASP A 16 8.51 5.03 1.58
C ASP A 16 8.61 3.92 0.51
N ILE A 17 9.78 3.76 -0.11
CA ILE A 17 10.03 2.72 -1.11
C ILE A 17 10.21 1.34 -0.44
N PRO A 18 9.83 0.24 -1.10
CA PRO A 18 10.11 -1.11 -0.59
C PRO A 18 11.62 -1.33 -0.39
N ILE A 19 11.99 -1.99 0.72
CA ILE A 19 13.39 -2.33 1.03
C ILE A 19 14.00 -3.22 -0.07
N ASP A 20 13.21 -4.16 -0.59
CA ASP A 20 13.56 -5.01 -1.72
C ASP A 20 12.58 -4.72 -2.86
N PHE A 21 13.07 -4.06 -3.92
CA PHE A 21 12.27 -3.65 -5.06
C PHE A 21 12.82 -4.25 -6.35
N ARG A 22 12.20 -5.34 -6.81
CA ARG A 22 12.64 -6.10 -7.99
C ARG A 22 11.74 -5.82 -9.19
N ILE A 23 12.36 -5.50 -10.31
CA ILE A 23 11.67 -5.21 -11.58
C ILE A 23 12.28 -6.10 -12.65
N ASN A 24 11.44 -6.80 -13.40
CA ASN A 24 11.85 -7.64 -14.52
C ASN A 24 11.01 -7.31 -15.75
N PHE A 25 11.66 -7.21 -16.91
CA PHE A 25 10.98 -7.14 -18.19
C PHE A 25 10.77 -8.54 -18.75
N VAL A 26 9.68 -8.71 -19.51
CA VAL A 26 9.42 -9.96 -20.23
C VAL A 26 10.38 -10.02 -21.42
N ASN A 27 11.29 -11.00 -21.39
CA ASN A 27 12.26 -11.21 -22.47
C ASN A 27 11.59 -11.79 -23.72
N ASN A 28 12.15 -11.45 -24.89
CA ASN A 28 11.77 -12.02 -26.19
C ASN A 28 10.27 -11.88 -26.53
N ASN A 29 9.66 -10.74 -26.19
CA ASN A 29 8.25 -10.44 -26.46
C ASN A 29 8.08 -9.12 -27.25
N PRO A 30 8.50 -9.09 -28.53
CA PRO A 30 8.37 -7.91 -29.38
C PRO A 30 6.89 -7.58 -29.65
N ASN A 31 6.54 -6.29 -29.62
CA ASN A 31 5.20 -5.84 -30.01
C ASN A 31 5.11 -5.63 -31.54
N PRO A 32 4.34 -6.44 -32.30
CA PRO A 32 4.29 -6.32 -33.75
C PRO A 32 3.71 -4.99 -34.27
N VAL A 33 2.95 -4.28 -33.43
CA VAL A 33 2.32 -2.98 -33.78
C VAL A 33 3.14 -1.79 -33.27
N GLY A 34 4.01 -2.02 -32.28
CA GLY A 34 4.78 -0.96 -31.64
C GLY A 34 5.95 -0.51 -32.49
N VAL A 35 6.25 0.80 -32.46
CA VAL A 35 7.47 1.34 -33.08
C VAL A 35 8.68 0.60 -32.49
N LEU A 36 9.46 -0.04 -33.36
CA LEU A 36 10.62 -0.86 -32.97
C LEU A 36 10.29 -1.96 -31.94
N GLY A 37 9.07 -2.49 -31.92
CA GLY A 37 8.68 -3.54 -30.97
C GLY A 37 8.34 -3.05 -29.56
N SER A 38 8.23 -1.73 -29.35
CA SER A 38 8.00 -1.11 -28.04
C SER A 38 6.56 -1.24 -27.52
N LYS A 39 6.37 -1.01 -26.20
CA LYS A 39 5.06 -0.94 -25.52
C LYS A 39 5.02 0.29 -24.62
N ALA A 40 3.89 0.98 -24.56
CA ALA A 40 3.71 2.10 -23.65
C ALA A 40 3.62 1.61 -22.20
N ILE A 41 4.32 2.28 -21.29
CA ILE A 41 4.45 1.84 -19.88
C ILE A 41 4.26 2.97 -18.86
N GLY A 42 3.78 4.15 -19.28
CA GLY A 42 3.60 5.30 -18.37
C GLY A 42 2.59 5.02 -17.26
N GLU A 43 1.40 4.55 -17.63
CA GLU A 43 0.28 4.32 -16.71
C GLU A 43 0.18 2.87 -16.17
N PRO A 44 0.42 1.81 -16.98
CA PRO A 44 0.15 0.43 -16.53
C PRO A 44 0.83 0.00 -15.22
N PRO A 45 2.09 0.40 -14.90
CA PRO A 45 2.72 0.07 -13.63
C PRO A 45 2.02 0.69 -12.42
N LEU A 46 1.35 1.84 -12.58
CA LEU A 46 0.60 2.49 -11.51
C LEU A 46 -0.54 1.60 -11.01
N CYS A 47 -1.15 0.82 -11.90
CA CYS A 47 -2.20 -0.16 -11.56
C CYS A 47 -1.71 -1.30 -10.64
N LEU A 48 -0.39 -1.45 -10.45
CA LEU A 48 0.19 -2.43 -9.52
C LEU A 48 0.27 -1.90 -8.07
N THR A 49 0.17 -0.60 -7.87
CA THR A 49 0.26 0.03 -6.53
C THR A 49 -0.75 -0.47 -5.49
N PRO A 50 -1.99 -0.91 -5.83
CA PRO A 50 -2.93 -1.46 -4.84
C PRO A 50 -2.42 -2.72 -4.15
N SER A 51 -1.40 -3.40 -4.69
CA SER A 51 -0.75 -4.55 -4.04
C SER A 51 -0.28 -4.23 -2.62
N VAL A 52 0.26 -3.03 -2.39
CA VAL A 52 0.71 -2.57 -1.07
C VAL A 52 -0.46 -2.39 -0.11
N ALA A 53 -1.56 -1.78 -0.57
CA ALA A 53 -2.77 -1.61 0.23
C ALA A 53 -3.39 -2.96 0.63
N PHE A 54 -3.39 -3.94 -0.27
CA PHE A 54 -3.85 -5.29 0.05
C PHE A 54 -2.91 -6.00 1.04
N ALA A 55 -1.59 -5.83 0.91
CA ALA A 55 -0.65 -6.39 1.89
C ALA A 55 -0.91 -5.83 3.30
N VAL A 56 -1.15 -4.53 3.43
CA VAL A 56 -1.54 -3.90 4.70
C VAL A 56 -2.87 -4.43 5.21
N LYS A 57 -3.88 -4.59 4.34
CA LYS A 57 -5.17 -5.19 4.72
C LYS A 57 -4.99 -6.59 5.32
N ARG A 58 -4.16 -7.43 4.69
CA ARG A 58 -3.84 -8.78 5.20
C ARG A 58 -3.12 -8.74 6.53
N ALA A 59 -2.23 -7.77 6.75
CA ALA A 59 -1.57 -7.58 8.04
C ALA A 59 -2.57 -7.21 9.16
N ILE A 60 -3.54 -6.35 8.86
CA ILE A 60 -4.61 -5.99 9.81
C ILE A 60 -5.51 -7.21 10.11
N GLU A 61 -5.90 -7.98 9.08
CA GLU A 61 -6.66 -9.23 9.26
C GLU A 61 -5.92 -10.21 10.19
N ALA A 62 -4.61 -10.38 10.00
CA ALA A 62 -3.79 -11.23 10.86
C ALA A 62 -3.71 -10.70 12.31
N ALA A 63 -3.52 -9.39 12.49
CA ALA A 63 -3.47 -8.77 13.80
C ALA A 63 -4.80 -8.91 14.58
N ARG A 64 -5.95 -8.71 13.91
CA ARG A 64 -7.28 -8.91 14.52
C ARG A 64 -7.50 -10.35 14.94
N LYS A 65 -7.14 -11.30 14.07
CA LYS A 65 -7.24 -12.73 14.37
C LYS A 65 -6.43 -13.11 15.61
N GLU A 66 -5.25 -12.53 15.80
CA GLU A 66 -4.40 -12.81 16.96
C GLU A 66 -4.91 -12.16 18.25
N LEU A 67 -5.36 -10.89 18.19
CA LEU A 67 -5.71 -10.11 19.38
C LEU A 67 -7.13 -10.35 19.89
N THR A 68 -8.10 -10.45 18.99
CA THR A 68 -9.53 -10.51 19.33
C THR A 68 -10.20 -11.79 18.83
N GLY A 69 -9.53 -12.55 17.95
CA GLY A 69 -10.15 -13.67 17.25
C GLY A 69 -11.17 -13.22 16.19
N ASP A 70 -11.22 -11.92 15.87
CA ASP A 70 -12.16 -11.37 14.90
C ASP A 70 -11.68 -11.61 13.47
N GLU A 71 -12.45 -12.39 12.72
CA GLU A 71 -12.22 -12.68 11.30
C GLU A 71 -13.29 -12.02 10.40
N GLN A 72 -14.08 -11.09 10.95
CA GLN A 72 -15.12 -10.39 10.18
C GLN A 72 -14.50 -9.48 9.12
N TYR A 73 -15.21 -9.35 8.01
CA TYR A 73 -14.82 -8.43 6.94
C TYR A 73 -14.83 -6.98 7.43
N PHE A 74 -13.79 -6.23 7.05
CA PHE A 74 -13.76 -4.78 7.18
C PHE A 74 -13.33 -4.12 5.86
N ALA A 75 -13.82 -2.90 5.66
CA ALA A 75 -13.42 -2.05 4.56
C ALA A 75 -12.14 -1.28 4.94
N LEU A 76 -11.11 -1.37 4.10
CA LEU A 76 -9.94 -0.50 4.16
C LEU A 76 -10.05 0.51 3.03
N ASN A 77 -10.36 1.75 3.38
CA ASN A 77 -10.51 2.84 2.41
C ASN A 77 -9.14 3.43 2.04
N SER A 78 -9.02 3.93 0.81
CA SER A 78 -7.84 4.66 0.35
C SER A 78 -8.02 6.17 0.57
N PRO A 79 -6.98 6.92 0.98
CA PRO A 79 -5.65 6.45 1.37
C PRO A 79 -5.65 5.72 2.72
N ALA A 80 -4.96 4.58 2.80
CA ALA A 80 -4.79 3.83 4.04
C ALA A 80 -3.75 4.52 4.94
N THR A 81 -4.17 5.59 5.62
CA THR A 81 -3.30 6.37 6.52
C THR A 81 -3.01 5.59 7.80
N VAL A 82 -1.95 6.00 8.51
CA VAL A 82 -1.53 5.38 9.78
C VAL A 82 -2.68 5.38 10.81
N ASP A 83 -3.42 6.48 10.91
CA ASP A 83 -4.56 6.61 11.82
C ASP A 83 -5.68 5.61 11.50
N SER A 84 -6.06 5.51 10.22
CA SER A 84 -7.06 4.54 9.77
C SER A 84 -6.61 3.09 9.99
N ILE A 85 -5.34 2.78 9.72
CA ILE A 85 -4.76 1.45 9.97
C ILE A 85 -4.82 1.13 11.48
N GLN A 86 -4.38 2.05 12.33
CA GLN A 86 -4.37 1.86 13.78
C GLN A 86 -5.78 1.57 14.32
N GLN A 87 -6.77 2.38 13.93
CA GLN A 87 -8.16 2.19 14.34
C GLN A 87 -8.71 0.84 13.87
N LEU A 88 -8.36 0.44 12.64
CA LEU A 88 -8.78 -0.85 12.09
C LEU A 88 -8.08 -2.04 12.77
N CYS A 89 -6.95 -1.89 13.47
CA CYS A 89 -6.38 -3.02 14.20
C CYS A 89 -7.14 -3.39 15.49
N SER A 90 -8.14 -2.61 15.91
CA SER A 90 -9.00 -2.89 17.08
C SER A 90 -8.22 -3.15 18.39
N ILE A 91 -7.09 -2.47 18.56
CA ILE A 91 -6.22 -2.61 19.74
C ILE A 91 -6.83 -1.89 20.94
N ASP A 92 -6.86 -2.53 22.11
CA ASP A 92 -7.24 -1.87 23.37
C ASP A 92 -6.09 -0.99 23.87
N PHE A 93 -6.38 0.28 24.14
CA PHE A 93 -5.39 1.24 24.64
C PHE A 93 -4.71 0.78 25.94
N LYS A 94 -5.39 -0.05 26.75
CA LYS A 94 -4.83 -0.60 27.99
C LYS A 94 -3.62 -1.52 27.78
N GLN A 95 -3.42 -2.01 26.56
CA GLN A 95 -2.28 -2.85 26.22
C GLN A 95 -0.99 -2.04 26.06
N PHE A 96 -1.08 -0.73 25.83
CA PHE A 96 0.09 0.14 25.73
C PHE A 96 0.63 0.43 27.13
N LYS A 97 1.80 -0.13 27.45
CA LYS A 97 2.59 0.26 28.62
C LYS A 97 3.59 1.33 28.20
N LEU A 98 3.44 2.54 28.72
CA LEU A 98 4.55 3.49 28.78
C LEU A 98 5.51 2.99 29.86
N PHE A 99 6.81 3.04 29.55
CA PHE A 99 7.90 2.60 30.43
C PHE A 99 7.79 3.18 31.84
#